data_AF-A0A357B4U6-F1
#
_entry.id   AF-A0A357B4U6-F1
#
_cell.length_a   1.000
_cell.length_b   1.000
_cell.length_c   1.000
_cell.angle_alpha   90.00
_cell.angle_beta   90.00
_cell.angle_gamma   90.00
#
_symmetry.space_group_name_H-M   'P 1'
#
loop_
_entity.id
_entity.type
_entity.pdbx_description
1 polymer ?
#
loop_
_entity_poly.entity_id
_entity_poly.type
_entity_poly.pdbx_seq_one_letter_code
_entity_poly.pdbx_strand_id
1 'polypeptide(L)'
;MRIAFHSAEEVGTVLNEIALCGDAETRFCLLELHGQDGLVAAYKGDGLIIATATGSTAYNLSLGGPLISPTMACLLVTPLASHTLGLRPLIFSPEE
;
A
#
# COMPACT_ATOMS: atom_id res chain seq x y z
N MET A 1 1.86 5.33 -14.70
CA MET A 1 2.37 4.10 -14.06
C MET A 1 1.17 3.25 -13.65
N ARG A 2 1.28 1.91 -13.66
CA ARG A 2 0.27 0.98 -13.15
C ARG A 2 0.97 -0.02 -12.23
N ILE A 3 0.29 -0.50 -11.21
CA ILE A 3 0.80 -1.59 -10.35
C ILE A 3 0.37 -2.90 -10.99
N ALA A 4 1.30 -3.80 -11.23
CA ALA A 4 1.01 -5.19 -11.57
C ALA A 4 0.93 -6.02 -10.30
N PHE A 5 0.00 -6.97 -10.25
CA PHE A 5 -0.15 -7.86 -9.10
C PHE A 5 -0.45 -9.28 -9.52
N HIS A 6 -0.13 -10.19 -8.60
CA HIS A 6 -0.43 -11.62 -8.71
C HIS A 6 -0.96 -12.08 -7.36
N SER A 7 -2.18 -12.60 -7.35
CA SER A 7 -2.78 -13.29 -6.21
C SER A 7 -2.96 -14.77 -6.54
N ALA A 8 -3.47 -15.56 -5.61
CA ALA A 8 -3.76 -16.97 -5.86
C ALA A 8 -4.82 -17.19 -6.95
N GLU A 9 -5.71 -16.21 -7.18
CA GLU A 9 -6.88 -16.34 -8.05
C GLU A 9 -6.79 -15.46 -9.30
N GLU A 10 -6.00 -14.38 -9.27
CA GLU A 10 -5.99 -13.37 -10.34
C GLU A 10 -4.59 -12.78 -10.58
N VAL A 11 -4.33 -12.48 -11.85
CA VAL A 11 -3.21 -11.64 -12.29
C VAL A 11 -3.79 -10.43 -13.01
N GLY A 12 -3.32 -9.24 -12.64
CA GLY A 12 -3.89 -8.02 -13.19
C GLY A 12 -3.02 -6.80 -13.04
N THR A 13 -3.58 -5.66 -13.45
CA THR A 13 -2.97 -4.35 -13.20
C THR A 13 -3.99 -3.34 -12.74
N VAL A 14 -3.62 -2.51 -11.78
CA VAL A 14 -4.45 -1.40 -11.29
C VAL A 14 -3.81 -0.06 -11.61
N LEU A 15 -4.65 0.96 -11.76
CA LEU A 15 -4.19 2.32 -11.99
C LEU A 15 -3.86 3.03 -10.68
N ASN A 16 -4.76 2.97 -9.70
CA ASN A 16 -4.65 3.77 -8.47
C ASN A 16 -3.97 2.98 -7.36
N GLU A 17 -4.66 2.02 -6.75
CA GLU A 17 -4.12 1.26 -5.63
C GLU A 17 -4.62 -0.17 -5.56
N ILE A 18 -3.89 -0.95 -4.76
CA ILE A 18 -4.33 -2.24 -4.22
C ILE A 18 -4.53 -2.03 -2.72
N ALA A 19 -5.71 -2.39 -2.22
CA ALA A 19 -6.00 -2.43 -0.80
C ALA A 19 -5.95 -3.88 -0.32
N LEU A 20 -5.01 -4.17 0.57
CA LEU A 20 -4.93 -5.43 1.29
C LEU A 20 -5.62 -5.24 2.63
N CYS A 21 -6.74 -5.92 2.84
CA CYS A 21 -7.55 -5.80 4.06
C CYS A 21 -7.75 -7.17 4.68
N GLY A 22 -7.97 -7.22 6.00
CA GLY A 22 -8.54 -8.41 6.63
C GLY A 22 -9.92 -8.74 6.04
N ASP A 23 -10.36 -9.97 6.26
CA ASP A 23 -11.64 -10.45 5.74
C ASP A 23 -12.84 -9.84 6.49
N ALA A 24 -14.05 -10.21 6.06
CA ALA A 24 -15.29 -9.65 6.59
C ALA A 24 -15.57 -10.02 8.05
N GLU A 25 -15.03 -11.14 8.54
CA GLU A 25 -15.24 -11.66 9.89
C GLU A 25 -14.16 -11.13 10.85
N THR A 26 -12.93 -11.01 10.35
CA THR A 26 -11.75 -10.54 11.08
C THR A 26 -11.02 -9.48 10.26
N ARG A 27 -11.36 -8.22 10.50
CA ARG A 27 -10.66 -7.08 9.87
C ARG A 27 -9.19 -6.99 10.27
N PHE A 28 -8.88 -7.41 11.49
CA PHE A 28 -7.53 -7.33 12.01
C PHE A 28 -6.63 -8.37 11.34
N CYS A 29 -5.59 -7.90 10.65
CA CYS A 29 -4.59 -8.71 9.98
C CYS A 29 -3.16 -8.31 10.42
N LEU A 30 -2.25 -9.26 10.27
CA LEU A 30 -0.81 -9.04 10.35
C LEU A 30 -0.28 -9.11 8.92
N LEU A 31 0.30 -8.01 8.45
CA LEU A 31 0.88 -7.91 7.11
C LEU A 31 2.36 -7.59 7.22
N GLU A 32 3.16 -8.26 6.39
CA GLU A 32 4.58 -7.94 6.24
C GLU A 32 4.81 -7.35 4.86
N LEU A 33 5.47 -6.20 4.81
CA LEU A 33 5.94 -5.59 3.58
C LEU A 33 7.39 -6.01 3.36
N HIS A 34 7.63 -6.70 2.26
CA HIS A 34 8.95 -7.10 1.80
C HIS A 34 9.29 -6.29 0.54
N GLY A 35 10.46 -5.66 0.54
CA GLY A 35 11.09 -5.08 -0.66
C GLY A 35 12.19 -5.99 -1.18
N GLN A 36 13.01 -5.52 -2.12
CA GLN A 36 14.12 -6.31 -2.67
C GLN A 36 15.11 -6.83 -1.61
N ASP A 37 15.45 -6.01 -0.61
CA ASP A 37 16.42 -6.34 0.43
C ASP A 37 15.81 -7.07 1.65
N GLY A 38 14.54 -7.49 1.55
CA GLY A 38 13.83 -8.24 2.58
C GLY A 38 12.77 -7.42 3.32
N LEU A 39 12.56 -7.75 4.61
CA LEU A 39 11.48 -7.17 5.42
C LEU A 39 11.71 -5.68 5.65
N VAL A 40 10.78 -4.85 5.15
CA VAL A 40 10.77 -3.40 5.33
C VAL A 40 10.01 -3.01 6.59
N ALA A 41 8.80 -3.55 6.76
CA ALA A 41 7.93 -3.24 7.89
C ALA A 41 6.88 -4.32 8.12
N ALA A 42 6.40 -4.41 9.37
CA ALA A 42 5.25 -5.22 9.75
C ALA A 42 4.10 -4.32 10.24
N TYR A 43 2.90 -4.60 9.73
CA TYR A 43 1.68 -3.85 10.00
C TYR A 43 0.70 -4.72 10.76
N LYS A 44 0.13 -4.16 11.84
CA LYS A 44 -0.90 -4.80 12.66
C LYS A 44 -2.11 -3.89 12.66
N GLY A 45 -3.25 -4.31 12.11
CA GLY A 45 -4.43 -3.45 12.00
C GLY A 45 -5.36 -3.95 10.91
N ASP A 46 -6.10 -3.05 10.28
CA ASP A 46 -7.10 -3.44 9.30
C ASP A 46 -6.52 -3.77 7.92
N GLY A 47 -5.33 -3.26 7.59
CA GLY A 47 -4.71 -3.52 6.30
C GLY A 47 -3.56 -2.61 5.89
N LEU A 48 -3.27 -2.61 4.58
CA LEU A 48 -2.24 -1.84 3.92
C LEU A 48 -2.68 -1.46 2.50
N ILE A 49 -2.41 -0.22 2.09
CA ILE A 49 -2.63 0.24 0.71
C ILE A 49 -1.31 0.41 -0.01
N ILE A 50 -1.22 -0.10 -1.24
CA ILE A 50 -0.12 0.17 -2.17
C ILE A 50 -0.67 0.98 -3.34
N ALA A 51 -0.23 2.23 -3.50
CA ALA A 51 -0.77 3.16 -4.49
C ALA A 51 0.30 3.69 -5.46
N THR A 52 -0.12 4.05 -6.68
CA THR A 52 0.71 4.83 -7.61
C THR A 52 0.65 6.32 -7.25
N ALA A 53 1.51 7.13 -7.89
CA ALA A 53 1.40 8.59 -7.83
C ALA A 53 0.01 9.11 -8.24
N THR A 54 -0.67 8.47 -9.20
CA THR A 54 -2.07 8.80 -9.55
C THR A 54 -3.03 8.43 -8.43
N GLY A 55 -2.85 7.27 -7.80
CA GLY A 55 -3.63 6.84 -6.63
C GLY A 55 -3.36 7.65 -5.36
N SER A 56 -2.34 8.51 -5.33
CA SER A 56 -2.00 9.32 -4.15
C SER A 56 -3.14 10.21 -3.67
N THR A 57 -4.04 10.61 -4.58
CA THR A 57 -5.22 11.46 -4.30
C THR A 57 -6.50 10.68 -4.00
N ALA A 58 -6.47 9.35 -4.12
CA ALA A 58 -7.61 8.47 -3.89
C ALA A 58 -7.62 7.97 -2.44
N TYR A 59 -7.76 6.66 -2.21
CA TYR A 59 -7.91 6.13 -0.86
C TYR A 59 -6.64 6.34 0.00
N ASN A 60 -5.46 6.38 -0.65
CA ASN A 60 -4.19 6.75 -0.02
C ASN A 60 -4.28 8.08 0.76
N LEU A 61 -4.90 9.11 0.17
CA LEU A 61 -5.06 10.41 0.82
C LEU A 61 -5.96 10.35 2.05
N SER A 62 -7.03 9.55 2.00
CA SER A 62 -7.96 9.37 3.12
C SER A 62 -7.29 8.75 4.35
N LEU A 63 -6.21 7.98 4.15
CA LEU A 63 -5.42 7.37 5.22
C LEU A 63 -4.26 8.25 5.69
N GLY A 64 -4.19 9.50 5.23
CA GLY A 64 -3.12 10.44 5.58
C GLY A 64 -1.85 10.28 4.75
N GLY A 65 -1.92 9.58 3.62
CA GLY A 65 -0.88 9.54 2.61
C GLY A 65 -0.65 10.91 1.94
N PRO A 66 0.56 11.19 1.43
CA PRO A 66 0.87 12.47 0.80
C PRO A 66 0.25 12.59 -0.60
N LEU A 67 0.06 13.83 -1.06
CA LEU A 67 -0.25 14.15 -2.45
C LEU A 67 1.03 14.10 -3.30
N ILE A 68 1.00 13.34 -4.39
CA ILE A 68 2.15 13.18 -5.29
C ILE A 68 1.76 13.63 -6.70
N SER A 69 2.66 14.33 -7.38
CA SER A 69 2.48 14.67 -8.80
C SER A 69 2.33 13.39 -9.63
N PRO A 70 1.29 13.26 -10.48
CA PRO A 70 1.08 12.06 -11.31
C PRO A 70 2.25 11.72 -12.26
N THR A 71 3.13 12.68 -12.54
CA THR A 71 4.33 12.50 -13.37
C THR A 71 5.49 11.85 -12.63
N MET A 72 5.47 11.78 -11.29
CA MET A 72 6.48 11.04 -10.53
C MET A 72 6.26 9.54 -10.66
N ALA A 73 7.36 8.81 -10.88
CA ALA A 73 7.36 7.36 -10.84
C ALA A 73 7.71 6.94 -9.41
N CYS A 74 6.71 6.53 -8.63
CA CYS A 74 6.89 6.03 -7.27
C CYS A 74 5.71 5.15 -6.85
N LEU A 75 5.95 4.31 -5.85
CA LEU A 75 4.92 3.59 -5.10
C LEU A 75 4.74 4.24 -3.73
N LEU A 76 3.50 4.29 -3.26
CA LEU A 76 3.15 4.71 -1.92
C LEU A 76 2.64 3.52 -1.14
N VAL A 77 3.09 3.36 0.10
CA VAL A 77 2.57 2.33 1.01
C VAL A 77 2.02 2.99 2.26
N THR A 78 0.72 2.90 2.47
CA THR A 78 0.01 3.59 3.55
C THR A 78 -0.77 2.60 4.42
N PRO A 79 -0.53 2.55 5.74
CA PRO A 79 -1.23 1.63 6.63
C PRO A 79 -2.72 1.97 6.76
N LEU A 80 -3.57 0.94 6.84
CA LEU A 80 -4.99 1.08 7.14
C LEU A 80 -5.25 0.74 8.62
N ALA A 81 -5.74 1.72 9.38
CA ALA A 81 -6.07 1.62 10.81
C ALA A 81 -5.04 0.81 11.63
N SER A 82 -3.76 1.17 11.50
CA SER A 82 -2.67 0.44 12.16
C SER A 82 -2.63 0.69 13.68
N HIS A 83 -2.42 -0.38 14.43
CA HIS A 83 -2.21 -0.44 15.87
C HIS A 83 -0.72 -0.34 16.26
N THR A 84 0.13 0.17 15.37
CA THR A 84 1.54 0.46 15.66
C THR A 84 1.76 1.97 15.64
N LEU A 85 2.20 2.51 16.78
CA LEU A 85 2.53 3.93 16.90
C LEU A 85 3.67 4.32 15.95
N GLY A 86 3.57 5.50 15.35
CA GLY A 86 4.65 6.10 14.58
C GLY A 86 4.80 5.57 13.14
N LEU A 87 3.98 4.62 12.71
CA LEU A 87 3.95 4.26 11.29
C LEU A 87 3.48 5.45 10.45
N ARG A 88 4.19 5.66 9.34
CA ARG A 88 3.95 6.74 8.38
C ARG A 88 3.81 6.12 6.98
N PRO A 89 3.10 6.79 6.07
CA PRO A 89 3.18 6.47 4.66
C PRO A 89 4.64 6.41 4.19
N LEU A 90 4.99 5.37 3.44
CA LEU A 90 6.29 5.18 2.83
C LEU A 90 6.19 5.47 1.34
N ILE A 91 7.27 5.99 0.76
CA ILE A 91 7.39 6.22 -0.68
C ILE A 91 8.61 5.43 -1.16
N PHE A 92 8.41 4.63 -2.19
CA PHE A 92 9.45 3.84 -2.83
C PHE A 92 9.65 4.30 -4.26
N SER A 93 10.90 4.28 -4.72
CA SER A 93 11.17 4.34 -6.14
C SER A 93 10.64 3.08 -6.85
N PRO A 94 10.42 3.10 -8.17
CA PRO A 94 9.91 1.94 -8.90
C PRO A 94 10.87 0.74 -8.94
N GLU A 95 12.12 0.93 -8.50
CA GLU A 95 13.18 -0.06 -8.55
C GLU A 95 13.41 -0.75 -7.21
N GLU A 96 12.71 -0.35 -6.14
CA GLU A 96 12.76 -0.92 -4.78
C GLU A 96 11.60 -1.91 -4.54
#